data_AF-A0A962D407-F1
#
_entry.id   AF-A0A962D407-F1
#
_cell.length_a   1.000
_cell.length_b   1.000
_cell.length_c   1.000
_cell.angle_alpha   90.00
_cell.angle_beta   90.00
_cell.angle_gamma   90.00
#
_symmetry.space_group_name_H-M   'P 1'
#
loop_
_entity.id
_entity.type
_entity.pdbx_description
1 polymer ?
#
loop_
_entity_poly.entity_id
_entity_poly.type
_entity_poly.pdbx_seq_one_letter_code
_entity_poly.pdbx_strand_id
1 'polypeptide(L)'
;RRGADLTENYSLGDYISELAVTSGSALVGKRIRMQEWESEYGIRVLEVIRDQNKLFSPLDVTVRADDILLVNGELADLMSFRERFGLIIAPEFALNDKQLTGDNIHLVEALIAPGSRFAGETLDSLNFHAQHHAVVLAIRRRGETLRDKLKDVELSYGDALLVLVERDHLGSLRSSPELIVLERGERLRSPRRARIALAIMLGVVGLAAFKVLPIVLTALLGVMAMIFTRCMRADEAYQAVDWRVILLLACMIPLGTAMQDTGLARWIADNVIGQVSPLGALATLSAIYLLTAVLTEFMSNNAAAVLMAPIAISTARTVDSDPLPFLLAVMFAASTAFSTPLGYQTNTMVYNTGGYRFRDFVTIGLPLNVALWILATVCIPLIWPL
;
A
#
# COMPACT_ATOMS: atom_id res chain seq x y z
N ARG A 1 -4.22 7.14 -20.31
CA ARG A 1 -2.81 7.59 -20.26
C ARG A 1 -2.20 7.20 -18.91
N ARG A 2 -2.18 5.92 -18.51
CA ARG A 2 -1.75 5.52 -17.15
C ARG A 2 -0.99 4.19 -17.06
N GLY A 3 -0.96 3.44 -18.15
CA GLY A 3 0.02 2.40 -18.38
C GLY A 3 1.04 2.91 -19.40
N ALA A 4 1.65 4.05 -19.14
CA ALA A 4 2.85 4.51 -19.84
C ALA A 4 3.91 4.91 -18.79
N ASP A 5 3.44 5.29 -17.59
CA ASP A 5 4.26 5.67 -16.45
C ASP A 5 5.27 4.61 -16.03
N LEU A 6 4.97 3.29 -16.02
CA LEU A 6 5.95 2.33 -15.49
C LEU A 6 7.07 2.08 -16.48
N THR A 7 6.75 1.84 -17.75
CA THR A 7 7.77 1.68 -18.80
C THR A 7 8.58 2.96 -18.98
N GLU A 8 7.99 4.13 -18.83
CA GLU A 8 8.68 5.43 -18.94
C GLU A 8 9.54 5.74 -17.71
N ASN A 9 9.01 5.58 -16.48
CA ASN A 9 9.76 5.80 -15.23
C ASN A 9 10.93 4.82 -15.06
N TYR A 10 10.80 3.61 -15.61
CA TYR A 10 11.86 2.60 -15.63
C TYR A 10 12.62 2.56 -16.96
N SER A 11 12.35 3.47 -17.91
CA SER A 11 12.98 3.55 -19.25
C SER A 11 13.09 2.19 -19.97
N LEU A 12 12.05 1.36 -19.86
CA LEU A 12 12.00 0.02 -20.45
C LEU A 12 11.84 0.02 -21.98
N GLY A 13 11.35 1.13 -22.56
CA GLY A 13 11.09 1.26 -24.00
C GLY A 13 12.32 1.11 -24.88
N ASP A 14 13.52 1.29 -24.32
CA ASP A 14 14.79 1.17 -25.04
C ASP A 14 15.34 -0.27 -25.08
N TYR A 15 14.73 -1.20 -24.32
CA TYR A 15 15.29 -2.55 -24.06
C TYR A 15 14.33 -3.70 -24.27
N ILE A 16 13.04 -3.44 -24.45
CA ILE A 16 12.08 -4.45 -24.90
C ILE A 16 11.79 -4.17 -26.38
N SER A 17 11.61 -5.21 -27.19
CA SER A 17 11.30 -5.05 -28.61
C SER A 17 10.49 -6.22 -29.14
N GLU A 18 9.64 -5.95 -30.12
CA GLU A 18 8.92 -6.99 -30.86
C GLU A 18 9.67 -7.31 -32.16
N LEU A 19 10.07 -8.57 -32.29
CA LEU A 19 10.74 -9.11 -33.46
C LEU A 19 9.81 -10.05 -34.20
N ALA A 20 9.40 -9.68 -35.41
CA ALA A 20 8.60 -10.52 -36.29
C ALA A 20 9.50 -11.51 -37.03
N VAL A 21 9.15 -12.79 -36.93
CA VAL A 21 9.84 -13.89 -37.62
C VAL A 21 9.29 -14.01 -39.03
N THR A 22 10.09 -13.59 -40.02
CA THR A 22 9.70 -13.73 -41.42
C THR A 22 9.82 -15.19 -41.88
N SER A 23 9.13 -15.55 -42.96
CA SER A 23 9.22 -16.87 -43.59
C SER A 23 10.63 -17.25 -44.07
N GLY A 24 11.51 -16.26 -44.29
CA GLY A 24 12.91 -16.46 -44.64
C GLY A 24 13.89 -16.44 -43.45
N SER A 25 13.39 -16.32 -42.21
CA SER A 25 14.24 -16.22 -41.03
C SER A 25 14.94 -17.54 -40.70
N ALA A 26 16.22 -17.46 -40.35
CA ALA A 26 17.01 -18.61 -39.88
C ALA A 26 16.60 -19.10 -38.47
N LEU A 27 15.63 -18.44 -37.83
CA LEU A 27 15.00 -18.89 -36.58
C LEU A 27 13.87 -19.89 -36.81
N VAL A 28 13.28 -19.97 -38.01
CA VAL A 28 12.18 -20.90 -38.28
C VAL A 28 12.64 -22.34 -38.08
N GLY A 29 11.93 -23.11 -37.24
CA GLY A 29 12.26 -24.48 -36.91
C GLY A 29 13.29 -24.64 -35.78
N LYS A 30 13.87 -23.55 -35.26
CA LYS A 30 14.70 -23.60 -34.05
C LYS A 30 13.83 -23.61 -32.79
N ARG A 31 14.32 -24.29 -31.75
CA ARG A 31 13.70 -24.27 -30.42
C ARG A 31 14.25 -23.11 -29.61
N ILE A 32 13.36 -22.37 -28.97
CA ILE A 32 13.70 -21.34 -27.99
C ILE A 32 14.26 -22.05 -26.77
N ARG A 33 15.54 -21.78 -26.47
CA ARG A 33 16.20 -22.23 -25.25
C ARG A 33 16.60 -21.00 -24.46
N MET A 34 15.71 -20.56 -23.57
CA MET A 34 15.80 -19.25 -22.91
C MET A 34 17.18 -18.99 -22.29
N GLN A 35 17.73 -19.96 -21.58
CA GLN A 35 19.04 -19.85 -20.92
C GLN A 35 20.20 -19.73 -21.92
N GLU A 36 20.19 -20.55 -22.98
CA GLU A 36 21.23 -20.53 -24.01
C GLU A 36 21.19 -19.22 -24.79
N TRP A 37 20.00 -18.74 -25.14
CA TRP A 37 19.87 -17.54 -25.96
C TRP A 37 20.25 -16.27 -25.21
N GLU A 38 19.89 -16.21 -23.92
CA GLU A 38 20.31 -15.10 -23.06
C GLU A 38 21.83 -15.10 -22.84
N SER A 39 22.47 -16.28 -22.79
CA SER A 39 23.93 -16.38 -22.66
C SER A 39 24.72 -16.13 -23.96
N GLU A 40 24.20 -16.58 -25.11
CA GLU A 40 24.90 -16.50 -26.40
C GLU A 40 24.64 -15.17 -27.12
N TYR A 41 23.43 -14.60 -26.98
CA TYR A 41 22.97 -13.44 -27.73
C TYR A 41 22.58 -12.24 -26.86
N GLY A 42 22.65 -12.34 -25.53
CA GLY A 42 22.21 -11.25 -24.64
C GLY A 42 20.70 -10.98 -24.70
N ILE A 43 19.91 -11.89 -25.29
CA ILE A 43 18.49 -11.67 -25.56
C ILE A 43 17.64 -12.70 -24.84
N ARG A 44 16.65 -12.16 -24.13
CA ARG A 44 15.65 -12.94 -23.41
C ARG A 44 14.31 -12.85 -24.10
N VAL A 45 13.75 -14.00 -24.51
CA VAL A 45 12.39 -14.06 -25.05
C VAL A 45 11.39 -14.02 -23.89
N LEU A 46 10.56 -12.99 -23.85
CA LEU A 46 9.52 -12.79 -22.84
C LEU A 46 8.21 -13.46 -23.26
N GLU A 47 7.84 -13.35 -24.54
CA GLU A 47 6.57 -13.84 -25.05
C GLU A 47 6.69 -14.24 -26.53
N VAL A 48 5.95 -15.26 -26.93
CA VAL A 48 5.76 -15.62 -28.34
C VAL A 48 4.29 -15.50 -28.68
N ILE A 49 3.97 -14.64 -29.64
CA ILE A 49 2.61 -14.41 -30.11
C ILE A 49 2.43 -15.15 -31.43
N ARG A 50 1.47 -16.07 -31.48
CA ARG A 50 1.14 -16.91 -32.64
C ARG A 50 -0.36 -17.00 -32.80
N ASP A 51 -0.90 -16.60 -33.96
CA ASP A 51 -2.33 -16.71 -34.26
C ASP A 51 -3.25 -16.14 -33.15
N GLN A 52 -2.85 -15.01 -32.56
CA GLN A 52 -3.46 -14.37 -31.36
C GLN A 52 -3.31 -15.11 -30.03
N ASN A 53 -2.74 -16.32 -30.02
CA ASN A 53 -2.34 -16.99 -28.79
C ASN A 53 -0.98 -16.48 -28.31
N LYS A 54 -0.90 -16.24 -27.01
CA LYS A 54 0.24 -15.65 -26.33
C LYS A 54 0.89 -16.69 -25.44
N LEU A 55 2.11 -17.10 -25.78
CA LEU A 55 2.92 -18.06 -25.03
C LEU A 55 3.92 -17.29 -24.18
N PHE A 56 3.68 -17.20 -22.88
CA PHE A 56 4.55 -16.51 -21.93
C PHE A 56 5.79 -17.35 -21.61
N SER A 57 6.96 -16.71 -21.61
CA SER A 57 8.26 -17.28 -21.23
C SER A 57 8.48 -18.73 -21.71
N PRO A 58 8.44 -18.97 -23.04
CA PRO A 58 8.49 -20.32 -23.57
C PRO A 58 9.86 -20.97 -23.34
N LEU A 59 9.87 -22.06 -22.57
CA LEU A 59 11.10 -22.80 -22.22
C LEU A 59 11.56 -23.77 -23.32
N ASP A 60 10.63 -24.29 -24.13
CA ASP A 60 10.94 -25.24 -25.22
C ASP A 60 9.88 -25.16 -26.33
N VAL A 61 9.77 -24.00 -26.99
CA VAL A 61 8.85 -23.80 -28.12
C VAL A 61 9.63 -23.67 -29.42
N THR A 62 9.19 -24.40 -30.45
CA THR A 62 9.73 -24.23 -31.81
C THR A 62 9.15 -22.98 -32.47
N VAL A 63 10.03 -22.10 -32.93
CA VAL A 63 9.69 -20.87 -33.65
C VAL A 63 9.13 -21.22 -35.03
N ARG A 64 8.03 -20.57 -35.42
CA ARG A 64 7.38 -20.66 -36.73
C ARG A 64 7.51 -19.35 -37.47
N ALA A 65 7.34 -19.40 -38.79
CA ALA A 65 7.12 -18.20 -39.57
C ALA A 65 5.87 -17.48 -39.06
N ASP A 66 5.90 -16.15 -39.11
CA ASP A 66 4.86 -15.23 -38.64
C ASP A 66 4.67 -15.17 -37.10
N ASP A 67 5.54 -15.83 -36.34
CA ASP A 67 5.62 -15.60 -34.89
C ASP A 67 6.13 -14.19 -34.60
N ILE A 68 5.57 -13.54 -33.57
CA ILE A 68 6.10 -12.30 -33.02
C ILE A 68 6.75 -12.63 -31.68
N LEU A 69 8.05 -12.37 -31.57
CA LEU A 69 8.84 -12.57 -30.36
C LEU A 69 8.92 -11.23 -29.61
N LEU A 70 8.32 -11.17 -28.42
CA LEU A 70 8.60 -10.10 -27.48
C LEU A 70 9.90 -10.44 -26.77
N VAL A 71 10.93 -9.62 -26.98
CA VAL A 71 12.27 -9.87 -26.44
C VAL A 71 12.73 -8.71 -25.57
N ASN A 72 13.61 -9.01 -24.62
CA ASN A 72 14.32 -8.04 -23.80
C ASN A 72 15.84 -8.21 -24.01
N GLY A 73 16.56 -7.12 -24.22
CA GLY A 73 18.01 -7.09 -24.43
C GLY A 73 18.50 -5.69 -24.77
N GLU A 74 19.82 -5.47 -24.74
CA GLU A 74 20.40 -4.19 -25.16
C GLU A 74 20.19 -3.94 -26.66
N LEU A 75 20.10 -2.67 -27.06
CA LEU A 75 19.90 -2.31 -28.47
C LEU A 75 20.97 -2.90 -29.41
N ALA A 76 22.23 -2.94 -28.95
CA ALA A 76 23.32 -3.54 -29.71
C ALA A 76 23.11 -5.04 -29.95
N ASP A 77 22.72 -5.76 -28.92
CA ASP A 77 22.43 -7.20 -28.97
C ASP A 77 21.21 -7.48 -29.84
N LEU A 78 20.13 -6.72 -29.67
CA LEU A 78 18.91 -6.81 -30.49
C LEU A 78 19.20 -6.60 -31.98
N MET A 79 20.04 -5.61 -32.33
CA MET A 79 20.44 -5.36 -33.71
C MET A 79 21.28 -6.52 -34.26
N SER A 80 22.24 -7.03 -33.49
CA SER A 80 23.07 -8.16 -33.90
C SER A 80 22.26 -9.44 -34.12
N PHE A 81 21.27 -9.69 -33.27
CA PHE A 81 20.39 -10.85 -33.35
C PHE A 81 19.43 -10.76 -34.52
N ARG A 82 18.88 -9.56 -34.77
CA ARG A 82 18.07 -9.27 -35.94
C ARG A 82 18.82 -9.56 -37.24
N GLU A 83 20.05 -9.06 -37.36
CA GLU A 83 20.89 -9.26 -38.54
C GLU A 83 21.27 -10.73 -38.72
N ARG A 84 21.66 -11.42 -37.65
CA ARG A 84 22.06 -12.83 -37.67
C ARG A 84 20.92 -13.77 -38.09
N PHE A 85 19.67 -13.45 -37.73
CA PHE A 85 18.53 -14.32 -37.98
C PHE A 85 17.51 -13.79 -39.01
N GLY A 86 17.73 -12.61 -39.60
CA GLY A 86 16.85 -12.05 -40.63
C GLY A 86 15.47 -11.66 -40.10
N LEU A 87 15.41 -11.07 -38.91
CA LEU A 87 14.16 -10.63 -38.28
C LEU A 87 13.79 -9.20 -38.70
N ILE A 88 12.50 -8.89 -38.64
CA ILE A 88 12.01 -7.52 -38.83
C ILE A 88 11.58 -6.97 -37.47
N ILE A 89 12.12 -5.81 -37.09
CA ILE A 89 11.58 -5.05 -35.97
C ILE A 89 10.23 -4.52 -36.42
N ALA A 90 9.15 -4.94 -35.75
CA ALA A 90 7.81 -4.46 -36.06
C ALA A 90 7.72 -2.96 -35.67
N PRO A 91 7.59 -2.01 -36.62
CA PRO A 91 7.70 -0.57 -36.31
C PRO A 91 6.48 0.02 -35.59
N GLU A 92 5.35 -0.69 -35.56
CA GLU A 92 4.06 -0.13 -35.14
C GLU A 92 3.74 -0.31 -33.64
N PHE A 93 4.58 -0.99 -32.88
CA PHE A 93 4.30 -1.28 -31.48
C PHE A 93 5.27 -0.50 -30.58
N ALA A 94 5.00 0.80 -30.43
CA ALA A 94 5.56 1.55 -29.31
C ALA A 94 5.11 0.85 -28.02
N LEU A 95 6.06 0.20 -27.32
CA LEU A 95 5.85 -0.44 -26.03
C LEU A 95 5.09 0.51 -25.11
N ASN A 96 3.80 0.22 -24.94
CA ASN A 96 2.96 0.88 -23.98
C ASN A 96 2.60 -0.16 -22.93
N ASP A 97 2.57 0.20 -21.64
CA ASP A 97 2.18 -0.73 -20.58
C ASP A 97 0.80 -1.35 -20.86
N LYS A 98 -0.05 -0.76 -21.71
CA LYS A 98 -1.30 -1.39 -22.19
C LYS A 98 -1.13 -2.77 -22.83
N GLN A 99 -0.02 -3.05 -23.50
CA GLN A 99 0.27 -4.36 -24.10
C GLN A 99 0.91 -5.31 -23.10
N LEU A 100 1.74 -4.78 -22.19
CA LEU A 100 2.31 -5.49 -21.04
C LEU A 100 1.31 -5.68 -19.87
N THR A 101 0.11 -5.13 -20.01
CA THR A 101 -1.07 -5.33 -19.15
C THR A 101 -2.23 -5.95 -19.97
N GLY A 102 -1.90 -6.62 -21.09
CA GLY A 102 -2.88 -7.33 -21.92
C GLY A 102 -3.51 -8.53 -21.20
N ASP A 103 -4.45 -9.23 -21.83
CA ASP A 103 -5.33 -10.20 -21.16
C ASP A 103 -4.64 -11.33 -20.35
N ASN A 104 -3.34 -11.61 -20.60
CA ASN A 104 -2.57 -12.69 -19.96
C ASN A 104 -1.38 -12.25 -19.08
N ILE A 105 -0.87 -11.02 -19.16
CA ILE A 105 0.34 -10.59 -18.43
C ILE A 105 0.11 -9.27 -17.70
N HIS A 106 0.73 -9.13 -16.53
CA HIS A 106 0.67 -7.93 -15.70
C HIS A 106 2.07 -7.48 -15.32
N LEU A 107 2.35 -6.21 -15.57
CA LEU A 107 3.52 -5.52 -15.06
C LEU A 107 3.23 -4.96 -13.66
N VAL A 108 3.97 -5.42 -12.66
CA VAL A 108 3.81 -5.01 -11.26
C VAL A 108 5.13 -4.59 -10.63
N GLU A 109 5.08 -3.58 -9.78
CA GLU A 109 6.20 -3.21 -8.93
C GLU A 109 6.06 -3.98 -7.60
N ALA A 110 7.11 -4.65 -7.14
CA ALA A 110 7.11 -5.45 -5.91
C ALA A 110 8.34 -5.10 -5.07
N LEU A 111 8.14 -4.80 -3.79
CA LEU A 111 9.21 -4.43 -2.87
C LEU A 111 9.62 -5.61 -2.00
N ILE A 112 10.92 -5.80 -1.77
CA ILE A 112 11.42 -6.88 -0.91
C ILE A 112 11.04 -6.59 0.55
N ALA A 113 10.22 -7.48 1.12
CA ALA A 113 9.66 -7.31 2.45
C ALA A 113 10.75 -7.34 3.55
N PRO A 114 10.60 -6.59 4.66
CA PRO A 114 11.49 -6.71 5.80
C PRO A 114 11.47 -8.15 6.37
N GLY A 115 12.64 -8.79 6.47
CA GLY A 115 12.76 -10.19 6.90
C GLY A 115 12.55 -11.23 5.78
N SER A 116 12.40 -10.79 4.53
CA SER A 116 12.40 -11.65 3.35
C SER A 116 13.69 -12.45 3.22
N ARG A 117 13.56 -13.74 2.91
CA ARG A 117 14.66 -14.65 2.56
C ARG A 117 15.31 -14.33 1.22
N PHE A 118 14.70 -13.45 0.42
CA PHE A 118 15.30 -13.00 -0.83
C PHE A 118 16.44 -12.02 -0.60
N ALA A 119 16.49 -11.35 0.56
CA ALA A 119 17.59 -10.45 0.86
C ALA A 119 18.90 -11.21 1.10
N GLY A 120 19.94 -10.84 0.36
CA GLY A 120 21.26 -11.49 0.37
C GLY A 120 21.42 -12.60 -0.67
N GLU A 121 20.36 -12.94 -1.41
CA GLU A 121 20.38 -13.93 -2.49
C GLU A 121 20.36 -13.23 -3.86
N THR A 122 20.78 -13.94 -4.90
CA THR A 122 20.72 -13.45 -6.28
C THR A 122 19.45 -13.93 -6.98
N LEU A 123 19.01 -13.23 -8.03
CA LEU A 123 17.83 -13.65 -8.78
C LEU A 123 17.99 -15.03 -9.44
N ASP A 124 19.24 -15.40 -9.77
CA ASP A 124 19.58 -16.71 -10.33
C ASP A 124 19.49 -17.82 -9.27
N SER A 125 20.04 -17.61 -8.07
CA SER A 125 19.99 -18.62 -6.99
C SER A 125 18.55 -18.91 -6.54
N LEU A 126 17.69 -17.89 -6.56
CA LEU A 126 16.28 -17.99 -6.19
C LEU A 126 15.42 -18.71 -7.24
N ASN A 127 15.91 -18.92 -8.46
CA ASN A 127 15.11 -19.43 -9.57
C ASN A 127 13.75 -18.70 -9.68
N PHE A 128 13.79 -17.37 -9.55
CA PHE A 128 12.60 -16.53 -9.34
C PHE A 128 11.49 -16.80 -10.37
N HIS A 129 11.89 -17.05 -11.62
CA HIS A 129 10.98 -17.41 -12.71
C HIS A 129 10.23 -18.72 -12.46
N ALA A 130 10.93 -19.78 -12.08
CA ALA A 130 10.33 -21.11 -11.90
C ALA A 130 9.43 -21.16 -10.65
N GLN A 131 9.76 -20.41 -9.60
CA GLN A 131 8.99 -20.41 -8.35
C GLN A 131 7.78 -19.48 -8.40
N HIS A 132 7.89 -18.34 -9.08
CA HIS A 132 6.86 -17.29 -9.04
C HIS A 132 6.16 -17.03 -10.37
N HIS A 133 6.48 -17.77 -11.44
CA HIS A 133 5.94 -17.56 -12.79
C HIS A 133 6.07 -16.11 -13.24
N ALA A 134 7.20 -15.50 -12.88
CA ALA A 134 7.40 -14.07 -12.93
C ALA A 134 8.82 -13.74 -13.40
N VAL A 135 8.95 -12.74 -14.27
CA VAL A 135 10.22 -12.28 -14.81
C VAL A 135 10.53 -10.91 -14.24
N VAL A 136 11.67 -10.77 -13.58
CA VAL A 136 12.16 -9.45 -13.14
C VAL A 136 12.77 -8.73 -14.34
N LEU A 137 12.24 -7.54 -14.65
CA LEU A 137 12.68 -6.69 -15.75
C LEU A 137 13.67 -5.61 -15.31
N ALA A 138 13.56 -5.14 -14.06
CA ALA A 138 14.45 -4.13 -13.51
C ALA A 138 14.45 -4.18 -11.98
N ILE A 139 15.52 -3.67 -11.37
CA ILE A 139 15.64 -3.50 -9.91
C ILE A 139 15.92 -2.02 -9.65
N ARG A 140 15.10 -1.36 -8.84
CA ARG A 140 15.37 0.00 -8.38
C ARG A 140 15.87 -0.01 -6.94
N ARG A 141 17.08 0.51 -6.74
CA ARG A 141 17.76 0.62 -5.46
C ARG A 141 18.20 2.06 -5.23
N ARG A 142 17.72 2.69 -4.16
CA ARG A 142 18.11 4.06 -3.76
C ARG A 142 17.97 5.12 -4.87
N GLY A 143 17.01 4.94 -5.78
CA GLY A 143 16.77 5.84 -6.91
C GLY A 143 17.52 5.49 -8.20
N GLU A 144 18.46 4.55 -8.16
CA GLU A 144 19.12 4.01 -9.36
C GLU A 144 18.36 2.79 -9.87
N THR A 145 18.24 2.67 -11.19
CA THR A 145 17.58 1.52 -11.84
C THR A 145 18.65 0.63 -12.45
N LEU A 146 18.85 -0.52 -11.84
CA LEU A 146 19.69 -1.61 -12.34
C LEU A 146 18.87 -2.41 -13.36
N ARG A 147 19.46 -2.66 -14.52
CA ARG A 147 18.84 -3.37 -15.65
C ARG A 147 19.78 -4.43 -16.24
N ASP A 148 21.08 -4.25 -16.08
CA ASP A 148 22.09 -5.15 -16.62
C ASP A 148 22.46 -6.22 -15.60
N LYS A 149 22.71 -7.44 -16.10
CA LYS A 149 23.18 -8.58 -15.28
C LYS A 149 22.35 -8.81 -14.01
N LEU A 150 21.04 -8.63 -14.10
CA LEU A 150 20.11 -8.77 -12.96
C LEU A 150 20.25 -10.11 -12.23
N LYS A 151 20.69 -11.16 -12.95
CA LYS A 151 20.97 -12.49 -12.41
C LYS A 151 22.02 -12.48 -11.29
N ASP A 152 23.03 -11.63 -11.40
CA ASP A 152 24.17 -11.56 -10.49
C ASP A 152 23.96 -10.54 -9.36
N VAL A 153 22.86 -9.79 -9.40
CA VAL A 153 22.58 -8.75 -8.41
C VAL A 153 22.06 -9.40 -7.14
N GLU A 154 22.82 -9.28 -6.06
CA GLU A 154 22.35 -9.61 -4.72
C GLU A 154 21.24 -8.66 -4.30
N LEU A 155 20.09 -9.20 -3.94
CA LEU A 155 18.92 -8.46 -3.53
C LEU A 155 19.06 -7.91 -2.10
N SER A 156 18.52 -6.72 -1.85
CA SER A 156 18.54 -6.05 -0.55
C SER A 156 17.14 -5.68 -0.08
N TYR A 157 16.97 -5.59 1.23
CA TYR A 157 15.71 -5.10 1.81
C TYR A 157 15.36 -3.72 1.26
N GLY A 158 14.10 -3.57 0.83
CA GLY A 158 13.61 -2.31 0.26
C GLY A 158 13.94 -2.09 -1.22
N ASP A 159 14.62 -3.02 -1.89
CA ASP A 159 14.71 -3.00 -3.36
C ASP A 159 13.31 -3.11 -3.96
N ALA A 160 13.04 -2.30 -4.99
CA ALA A 160 11.82 -2.37 -5.78
C ALA A 160 12.10 -3.13 -7.07
N LEU A 161 11.50 -4.30 -7.20
CA LEU A 161 11.55 -5.15 -8.39
C LEU A 161 10.42 -4.75 -9.33
N LEU A 162 10.73 -4.52 -10.59
CA LEU A 162 9.73 -4.44 -11.63
C LEU A 162 9.56 -5.82 -12.24
N VAL A 163 8.38 -6.40 -12.09
CA VAL A 163 8.12 -7.81 -12.34
C VAL A 163 7.00 -7.96 -13.35
N LEU A 164 7.23 -8.74 -14.39
CA LEU A 164 6.21 -9.18 -15.33
C LEU A 164 5.71 -10.56 -14.89
N VAL A 165 4.42 -10.67 -14.55
CA VAL A 165 3.81 -11.89 -14.04
C VAL A 165 2.58 -12.25 -14.86
N GLU A 166 2.33 -13.54 -15.03
CA GLU A 166 1.09 -14.01 -15.65
C GLU A 166 -0.12 -13.68 -14.77
N ARG A 167 -1.25 -13.33 -15.39
CA ARG A 167 -2.47 -12.91 -14.68
C ARG A 167 -2.94 -13.91 -13.64
N ASP A 168 -2.92 -15.19 -13.99
CA ASP A 168 -3.38 -16.27 -13.12
C ASP A 168 -2.45 -16.48 -11.90
N HIS A 169 -1.19 -16.04 -12.02
CA HIS A 169 -0.16 -16.18 -10.99
C HIS A 169 0.08 -14.88 -10.19
N LEU A 170 -0.60 -13.78 -10.52
CA LEU A 170 -0.49 -12.54 -9.75
C LEU A 170 -0.94 -12.73 -8.29
N GLY A 171 -1.93 -13.60 -8.05
CA GLY A 171 -2.42 -13.91 -6.70
C GLY A 171 -1.39 -14.62 -5.81
N SER A 172 -0.53 -15.47 -6.39
CA SER A 172 0.53 -16.16 -5.63
C SER A 172 1.66 -15.20 -5.27
N LEU A 173 1.99 -14.28 -6.18
CA LEU A 173 2.96 -13.21 -5.91
C LEU A 173 2.49 -12.28 -4.79
N ARG A 174 1.18 -11.93 -4.74
CA ARG A 174 0.58 -11.13 -3.67
C ARG A 174 0.56 -11.81 -2.31
N SER A 175 0.45 -13.13 -2.29
CA SER A 175 0.35 -13.91 -1.06
C SER A 175 1.73 -14.31 -0.50
N SER A 176 2.80 -14.00 -1.23
CA SER A 176 4.17 -14.31 -0.80
C SER A 176 4.57 -13.42 0.38
N PRO A 177 5.08 -14.00 1.49
CA PRO A 177 5.61 -13.20 2.60
C PRO A 177 6.91 -12.47 2.25
N GLU A 178 7.54 -12.85 1.14
CA GLU A 178 8.86 -12.35 0.72
C GLU A 178 8.78 -11.00 0.00
N LEU A 179 7.62 -10.66 -0.57
CA LEU A 179 7.41 -9.52 -1.45
C LEU A 179 6.15 -8.75 -1.08
N ILE A 180 6.24 -7.43 -1.15
CA ILE A 180 5.11 -6.51 -1.01
C ILE A 180 4.81 -5.97 -2.41
N VAL A 181 3.78 -6.52 -3.06
CA VAL A 181 3.36 -6.05 -4.40
C VAL A 181 2.76 -4.64 -4.26
N LEU A 182 3.49 -3.64 -4.79
CA LEU A 182 3.11 -2.24 -4.85
C LEU A 182 2.20 -2.02 -6.06
N GLU A 183 0.99 -2.53 -5.97
CA GLU A 183 0.04 -2.38 -7.06
C GLU A 183 -0.60 -0.99 -7.04
N ARG A 184 -0.21 -0.12 -7.98
CA ARG A 184 -0.95 1.13 -8.29
C ARG A 184 -2.04 0.94 -9.35
N GLY A 185 -2.30 -0.30 -9.79
CA GLY A 185 -2.83 -0.54 -11.14
C GLY A 185 -3.94 -1.58 -11.31
N GLU A 186 -4.85 -1.83 -10.37
CA GLU A 186 -5.98 -2.75 -10.65
C GLU A 186 -7.37 -2.32 -10.14
N ARG A 187 -7.61 -1.02 -9.98
CA ARG A 187 -8.99 -0.52 -9.96
C ARG A 187 -9.13 0.64 -10.92
N LEU A 188 -9.59 0.34 -12.13
CA LEU A 188 -10.30 1.31 -12.96
C LEU A 188 -11.50 1.83 -12.13
N ARG A 189 -11.27 2.84 -11.29
CA ARG A 189 -12.32 3.62 -10.66
C ARG A 189 -13.05 4.31 -11.80
N SER A 190 -14.15 3.73 -12.27
CA SER A 190 -14.98 4.43 -13.24
C SER A 190 -15.38 5.78 -12.62
N PRO A 191 -15.17 6.92 -13.30
CA PRO A 191 -15.44 8.24 -12.74
C PRO A 191 -16.92 8.40 -12.38
N ARG A 192 -17.81 7.57 -12.97
CA ARG A 192 -19.21 7.47 -12.60
C ARG A 192 -19.42 6.80 -11.23
N ARG A 193 -18.82 5.62 -10.99
CA ARG A 193 -18.92 4.94 -9.67
C ARG A 193 -18.26 5.77 -8.56
N ALA A 194 -17.16 6.46 -8.85
CA ALA A 194 -16.53 7.36 -7.90
C ALA A 194 -17.48 8.51 -7.46
N ARG A 195 -18.17 9.14 -8.42
CA ARG A 195 -19.18 10.17 -8.10
C ARG A 195 -20.38 9.63 -7.32
N ILE A 196 -20.85 8.43 -7.65
CA ILE A 196 -21.95 7.78 -6.93
C ILE A 196 -21.52 7.45 -5.49
N ALA A 197 -20.34 6.86 -5.29
CA ALA A 197 -19.81 6.56 -3.98
C ALA A 197 -19.62 7.82 -3.12
N LEU A 198 -19.12 8.90 -3.72
CA LEU A 198 -18.99 10.20 -3.06
C LEU A 198 -20.37 10.76 -2.66
N ALA A 199 -21.36 10.69 -3.53
CA ALA A 199 -22.72 11.14 -3.22
C ALA A 199 -23.34 10.33 -2.07
N ILE A 200 -23.13 9.00 -2.05
CA ILE A 200 -23.58 8.14 -0.94
C ILE A 200 -22.87 8.54 0.35
N MET A 201 -21.55 8.70 0.34
CA MET A 201 -20.78 9.13 1.51
C MET A 201 -21.29 10.47 2.06
N LEU A 202 -21.44 11.48 1.20
CA LEU A 202 -21.94 12.80 1.59
C LEU A 202 -23.38 12.72 2.12
N GLY A 203 -24.22 11.86 1.54
CA GLY A 203 -25.56 11.59 2.04
C GLY A 203 -25.58 10.99 3.44
N VAL A 204 -24.74 9.97 3.69
CA VAL A 204 -24.61 9.34 5.02
C VAL A 204 -24.12 10.35 6.05
N VAL A 205 -23.07 11.11 5.72
CA VAL A 205 -22.50 12.13 6.61
C VAL A 205 -23.53 13.23 6.88
N GLY A 206 -24.22 13.73 5.85
CA GLY A 206 -25.26 14.76 6.00
C GLY A 206 -26.41 14.30 6.89
N LEU A 207 -26.98 13.12 6.62
CA LEU A 207 -28.09 12.57 7.40
C LEU A 207 -27.71 12.36 8.89
N ALA A 208 -26.48 11.90 9.15
CA ALA A 208 -25.97 11.72 10.50
C ALA A 208 -25.69 13.07 11.19
N ALA A 209 -25.07 14.02 10.50
CA ALA A 209 -24.69 15.33 11.04
C ALA A 209 -25.92 16.17 11.42
N PHE A 210 -26.96 16.16 10.59
CA PHE A 210 -28.24 16.84 10.87
C PHE A 210 -29.15 16.05 11.83
N LYS A 211 -28.66 14.92 12.38
CA LYS A 211 -29.40 14.03 13.30
C LYS A 211 -30.78 13.59 12.77
N VAL A 212 -30.95 13.51 11.44
CA VAL A 212 -32.20 13.04 10.81
C VAL A 212 -32.42 11.56 11.11
N LEU A 213 -31.32 10.80 11.11
CA LEU A 213 -31.31 9.37 11.41
C LEU A 213 -30.08 9.04 12.27
N PRO A 214 -30.17 8.05 13.19
CA PRO A 214 -29.02 7.52 13.91
C PRO A 214 -27.90 7.08 12.96
N ILE A 215 -26.65 7.38 13.33
CA ILE A 215 -25.48 7.11 12.47
C ILE A 215 -25.33 5.64 12.08
N VAL A 216 -25.76 4.74 12.95
CA VAL A 216 -25.75 3.29 12.68
C VAL A 216 -26.70 2.95 11.52
N LEU A 217 -27.90 3.52 11.51
CA LEU A 217 -28.88 3.27 10.44
C LEU A 217 -28.43 3.92 9.13
N THR A 218 -27.92 5.15 9.17
CA THR A 218 -27.42 5.82 7.95
C THR A 218 -26.22 5.09 7.35
N ALA A 219 -25.29 4.62 8.18
CA ALA A 219 -24.14 3.84 7.73
C ALA A 219 -24.57 2.53 7.04
N LEU A 220 -25.49 1.76 7.65
CA LEU A 220 -26.01 0.52 7.05
C LEU A 220 -26.73 0.76 5.72
N LEU A 221 -27.55 1.82 5.64
CA LEU A 221 -28.19 2.23 4.39
C LEU A 221 -27.16 2.64 3.32
N GLY A 222 -26.09 3.32 3.72
CA GLY A 222 -24.97 3.67 2.86
C GLY A 222 -24.27 2.45 2.27
N VAL A 223 -23.98 1.44 3.10
CA VAL A 223 -23.40 0.17 2.65
C VAL A 223 -24.33 -0.54 1.66
N MET A 224 -25.63 -0.62 1.97
CA MET A 224 -26.63 -1.20 1.07
C MET A 224 -26.68 -0.45 -0.26
N ALA A 225 -26.67 0.88 -0.25
CA ALA A 225 -26.65 1.70 -1.46
C ALA A 225 -25.37 1.46 -2.28
N MET A 226 -24.20 1.32 -1.65
CA MET A 226 -22.94 1.01 -2.32
C MET A 226 -22.96 -0.36 -3.02
N ILE A 227 -23.61 -1.36 -2.41
CA ILE A 227 -23.79 -2.69 -3.00
C ILE A 227 -24.78 -2.64 -4.17
N PHE A 228 -25.95 -2.01 -4.00
CA PHE A 228 -26.95 -1.90 -5.06
C PHE A 228 -26.47 -1.11 -6.27
N THR A 229 -25.68 -0.05 -6.04
CA THR A 229 -25.07 0.74 -7.12
C THR A 229 -23.87 0.05 -7.77
N ARG A 230 -23.49 -1.16 -7.31
CA ARG A 230 -22.33 -1.94 -7.75
C ARG A 230 -21.01 -1.15 -7.65
N CYS A 231 -20.94 -0.24 -6.68
CA CYS A 231 -19.71 0.44 -6.30
C CYS A 231 -18.79 -0.49 -5.51
N MET A 232 -19.36 -1.45 -4.79
CA MET A 232 -18.66 -2.46 -3.99
C MET A 232 -19.42 -3.79 -4.07
N ARG A 233 -18.71 -4.92 -4.05
CA ARG A 233 -19.35 -6.25 -3.95
C ARG A 233 -19.69 -6.59 -2.49
N ALA A 234 -20.59 -7.54 -2.27
CA ALA A 234 -21.02 -7.91 -0.92
C ALA A 234 -19.88 -8.54 -0.08
N ASP A 235 -19.04 -9.35 -0.72
CA ASP A 235 -17.82 -9.95 -0.13
C ASP A 235 -16.79 -8.88 0.27
N GLU A 236 -16.58 -7.87 -0.57
CA GLU A 236 -15.72 -6.72 -0.24
C GLU A 236 -16.26 -5.93 0.95
N ALA A 237 -17.59 -5.83 1.12
CA ALA A 237 -18.20 -5.14 2.25
C ALA A 237 -17.85 -5.80 3.58
N TYR A 238 -17.87 -7.15 3.65
CA TYR A 238 -17.49 -7.89 4.85
C TYR A 238 -16.00 -7.77 5.15
N GLN A 239 -15.15 -7.79 4.12
CA GLN A 239 -13.70 -7.60 4.28
C GLN A 239 -13.32 -6.17 4.69
N ALA A 240 -14.15 -5.18 4.33
CA ALA A 240 -13.95 -3.78 4.72
C ALA A 240 -14.26 -3.52 6.20
N VAL A 241 -14.94 -4.44 6.89
CA VAL A 241 -15.19 -4.33 8.33
C VAL A 241 -13.92 -4.68 9.10
N ASP A 242 -13.36 -3.69 9.80
CA ASP A 242 -12.28 -3.92 10.74
C ASP A 242 -12.83 -4.54 12.04
N TRP A 243 -12.94 -5.87 12.05
CA TRP A 243 -13.40 -6.64 13.20
C TRP A 243 -12.53 -6.43 14.44
N ARG A 244 -11.24 -6.12 14.26
CA ARG A 244 -10.33 -5.86 15.38
C ARG A 244 -10.75 -4.57 16.10
N VAL A 245 -11.13 -3.53 15.37
CA VAL A 245 -11.65 -2.27 15.96
C VAL A 245 -12.96 -2.50 16.69
N ILE A 246 -13.91 -3.23 16.09
CA ILE A 246 -15.20 -3.52 16.72
C ILE A 246 -15.02 -4.30 18.03
N LEU A 247 -14.23 -5.39 17.99
CA LEU A 247 -13.94 -6.20 19.17
C LEU A 247 -13.23 -5.38 20.25
N LEU A 248 -12.28 -4.54 19.85
CA LEU A 248 -11.56 -3.65 20.76
C LEU A 248 -12.51 -2.66 21.44
N LEU A 249 -13.42 -2.00 20.69
CA LEU A 249 -14.43 -1.10 21.25
C LEU A 249 -15.40 -1.84 22.19
N ALA A 250 -15.84 -3.03 21.81
CA ALA A 250 -16.71 -3.86 22.63
C ALA A 250 -16.03 -4.27 23.96
N CYS A 251 -14.74 -4.62 23.92
CA CYS A 251 -13.94 -4.95 25.11
C CYS A 251 -13.62 -3.73 25.99
N MET A 252 -13.63 -2.50 25.45
CA MET A 252 -13.42 -1.30 26.25
C MET A 252 -14.52 -1.10 27.29
N ILE A 253 -15.77 -1.44 26.96
CA ILE A 253 -16.91 -1.16 27.84
C ILE A 253 -16.76 -1.94 29.16
N PRO A 254 -16.56 -3.28 29.15
CA PRO A 254 -16.28 -4.04 30.38
C PRO A 254 -14.97 -3.64 31.06
N LEU A 255 -13.91 -3.33 30.31
CA LEU A 255 -12.63 -2.91 30.89
C LEU A 255 -12.77 -1.59 31.66
N GLY A 256 -13.48 -0.62 31.08
CA GLY A 256 -13.81 0.65 31.73
C GLY A 256 -14.61 0.45 33.02
N THR A 257 -15.59 -0.46 33.00
CA THR A 257 -16.34 -0.84 34.22
C THR A 257 -15.43 -1.50 35.26
N ALA A 258 -14.60 -2.46 34.88
CA ALA A 258 -13.66 -3.11 35.80
C ALA A 258 -12.65 -2.13 36.41
N MET A 259 -12.16 -1.15 35.64
CA MET A 259 -11.29 -0.09 36.14
C MET A 259 -12.00 0.86 37.13
N GLN A 260 -13.29 1.10 36.93
CA GLN A 260 -14.11 1.88 37.87
C GLN A 260 -14.37 1.09 39.18
N ASP A 261 -14.67 -0.20 39.06
CA ASP A 261 -14.97 -1.09 40.19
C ASP A 261 -13.73 -1.38 41.05
N THR A 262 -12.58 -1.60 40.40
CA THR A 262 -11.28 -1.81 41.09
C THR A 262 -10.72 -0.55 41.73
N GLY A 263 -11.31 0.62 41.44
CA GLY A 263 -10.80 1.90 41.91
C GLY A 263 -9.52 2.38 41.20
N LEU A 264 -9.02 1.65 40.19
CA LEU A 264 -7.84 2.04 39.42
C LEU A 264 -8.05 3.37 38.69
N ALA A 265 -9.24 3.57 38.10
CA ALA A 265 -9.58 4.84 37.46
C ALA A 265 -9.56 6.01 38.47
N ARG A 266 -10.00 5.76 39.70
CA ARG A 266 -9.91 6.71 40.82
C ARG A 266 -8.46 6.96 41.23
N TRP A 267 -7.65 5.91 41.36
CA TRP A 267 -6.22 6.05 41.69
C TRP A 267 -5.43 6.87 40.65
N ILE A 268 -5.67 6.64 39.35
CA ILE A 268 -5.05 7.43 38.26
C ILE A 268 -5.53 8.89 38.33
N ALA A 269 -6.84 9.09 38.48
CA ALA A 269 -7.42 10.42 38.64
C ALA A 269 -6.83 11.14 39.86
N ASP A 270 -6.63 10.48 40.99
CA ASP A 270 -6.13 11.09 42.22
C ASP A 270 -4.62 11.38 42.18
N ASN A 271 -3.80 10.50 41.57
CA ASN A 271 -2.33 10.61 41.63
C ASN A 271 -1.72 11.39 40.46
N VAL A 272 -2.25 11.21 39.25
CA VAL A 272 -1.73 11.88 38.04
C VAL A 272 -2.49 13.18 37.83
N ILE A 273 -3.79 13.16 38.06
CA ILE A 273 -4.68 14.28 37.72
C ILE A 273 -5.06 15.09 38.96
N GLY A 274 -5.08 14.52 40.16
CA GLY A 274 -5.35 15.25 41.41
C GLY A 274 -4.28 16.30 41.73
N GLN A 275 -3.10 16.19 41.12
CA GLN A 275 -2.08 17.25 41.15
C GLN A 275 -2.42 18.43 40.21
N VAL A 276 -3.22 18.19 39.17
CA VAL A 276 -3.59 19.18 38.12
C VAL A 276 -5.02 19.70 38.30
N SER A 277 -5.89 18.93 38.94
CA SER A 277 -7.29 19.27 39.24
C SER A 277 -7.47 20.61 39.97
N PRO A 278 -6.58 21.03 40.89
CA PRO A 278 -6.67 22.36 41.53
C PRO A 278 -6.48 23.52 40.55
N LEU A 279 -5.86 23.29 39.38
CA LEU A 279 -5.66 24.28 38.32
C LEU A 279 -6.90 24.43 37.42
N GLY A 280 -7.95 23.64 37.64
CA GLY A 280 -9.25 23.72 36.97
C GLY A 280 -9.46 22.72 35.82
N ALA A 281 -10.70 22.69 35.31
CA ALA A 281 -11.12 21.76 34.27
C ALA A 281 -10.31 21.91 32.97
N LEU A 282 -9.88 23.13 32.62
CA LEU A 282 -9.07 23.42 31.43
C LEU A 282 -7.68 22.77 31.51
N ALA A 283 -6.99 22.92 32.66
CA ALA A 283 -5.69 22.30 32.88
C ALA A 283 -5.80 20.77 32.86
N THR A 284 -6.89 20.25 33.39
CA THR A 284 -7.19 18.82 33.43
C THR A 284 -7.42 18.25 32.02
N LEU A 285 -8.20 18.94 31.19
CA LEU A 285 -8.40 18.58 29.78
C LEU A 285 -7.07 18.60 29.02
N SER A 286 -6.26 19.64 29.25
CA SER A 286 -4.94 19.79 28.64
C SER A 286 -4.00 18.63 28.99
N ALA A 287 -3.98 18.21 30.26
CA ALA A 287 -3.19 17.08 30.73
C ALA A 287 -3.63 15.75 30.11
N ILE A 288 -4.95 15.52 29.99
CA ILE A 288 -5.49 14.32 29.34
C ILE A 288 -5.11 14.28 27.86
N TYR A 289 -5.21 15.41 27.15
CA TYR A 289 -4.77 15.48 25.76
C TYR A 289 -3.29 15.10 25.64
N LEU A 290 -2.43 15.74 26.43
CA LEU A 290 -0.99 15.55 26.35
C LEU A 290 -0.60 14.10 26.66
N LEU A 291 -1.17 13.52 27.72
CA LEU A 291 -0.92 12.12 28.09
C LEU A 291 -1.36 11.17 26.98
N THR A 292 -2.53 11.41 26.38
CA THR A 292 -3.02 10.61 25.25
C THR A 292 -2.09 10.72 24.04
N ALA A 293 -1.66 11.93 23.68
CA ALA A 293 -0.77 12.16 22.54
C ALA A 293 0.57 11.45 22.73
N VAL A 294 1.16 11.53 23.93
CA VAL A 294 2.41 10.81 24.25
C VAL A 294 2.22 9.31 24.15
N LEU A 295 1.17 8.75 24.74
CA LEU A 295 0.92 7.31 24.69
C LEU A 295 0.76 6.82 23.24
N THR A 296 0.08 7.60 22.40
CA THR A 296 -0.15 7.31 20.98
C THR A 296 1.14 7.27 20.16
N GLU A 297 2.22 7.93 20.58
CA GLU A 297 3.51 7.80 19.89
C GLU A 297 4.16 6.42 20.11
N PHE A 298 3.76 5.69 21.15
CA PHE A 298 4.31 4.36 21.50
C PHE A 298 3.36 3.21 21.18
N MET A 299 2.08 3.48 20.90
CA MET A 299 1.06 2.45 20.63
C MET A 299 0.10 2.92 19.54
N SER A 300 -0.69 2.01 18.96
CA SER A 300 -1.67 2.39 17.93
C SER A 300 -2.72 3.39 18.45
N ASN A 301 -3.17 4.31 17.59
CA ASN A 301 -4.25 5.28 17.85
C ASN A 301 -5.46 4.68 18.57
N ASN A 302 -5.91 3.51 18.12
CA ASN A 302 -7.05 2.82 18.72
C ASN A 302 -6.73 2.38 20.16
N ALA A 303 -5.56 1.79 20.40
CA ALA A 303 -5.15 1.36 21.74
C ALA A 303 -5.02 2.53 22.72
N ALA A 304 -4.47 3.67 22.29
CA ALA A 304 -4.37 4.86 23.12
C ALA A 304 -5.76 5.42 23.48
N ALA A 305 -6.66 5.52 22.49
CA ALA A 305 -8.04 5.94 22.73
C ALA A 305 -8.79 4.99 23.70
N VAL A 306 -8.56 3.66 23.60
CA VAL A 306 -9.13 2.65 24.52
C VAL A 306 -8.77 2.93 25.95
N LEU A 307 -7.48 3.10 26.18
CA LEU A 307 -6.95 3.22 27.52
C LEU A 307 -7.38 4.55 28.14
N MET A 308 -7.39 5.62 27.34
CA MET A 308 -7.63 6.97 27.83
C MET A 308 -9.10 7.33 27.97
N ALA A 309 -10.03 6.74 27.20
CA ALA A 309 -11.46 7.04 27.29
C ALA A 309 -12.07 6.85 28.70
N PRO A 310 -11.89 5.70 29.40
CA PRO A 310 -12.44 5.53 30.74
C PRO A 310 -11.77 6.45 31.78
N ILE A 311 -10.48 6.77 31.59
CA ILE A 311 -9.75 7.72 32.44
C ILE A 311 -10.33 9.13 32.24
N ALA A 312 -10.56 9.54 30.99
CA ALA A 312 -11.16 10.82 30.63
C ALA A 312 -12.57 11.00 31.20
N ILE A 313 -13.43 9.98 31.08
CA ILE A 313 -14.78 10.02 31.66
C ILE A 313 -14.72 10.13 33.19
N SER A 314 -13.87 9.35 33.83
CA SER A 314 -13.75 9.35 35.30
C SER A 314 -13.21 10.69 35.80
N THR A 315 -12.25 11.27 35.08
CA THR A 315 -11.62 12.54 35.40
C THR A 315 -12.57 13.73 35.21
N ALA A 316 -13.33 13.76 34.12
CA ALA A 316 -14.31 14.81 33.89
C ALA A 316 -15.29 14.92 35.07
N ARG A 317 -15.73 13.77 35.59
CA ARG A 317 -16.58 13.70 36.78
C ARG A 317 -15.91 14.19 38.05
N THR A 318 -14.59 14.02 38.21
CA THR A 318 -13.87 14.54 39.40
C THR A 318 -13.74 16.06 39.41
N VAL A 319 -13.72 16.70 38.24
CA VAL A 319 -13.68 18.17 38.11
C VAL A 319 -15.06 18.80 37.89
N ASP A 320 -16.13 18.02 38.07
CA ASP A 320 -17.54 18.43 37.87
C ASP A 320 -17.84 18.98 36.46
N SER A 321 -17.21 18.37 35.44
CA SER A 321 -17.34 18.75 34.03
C SER A 321 -18.04 17.68 33.18
N ASP A 322 -18.56 18.11 32.02
CA ASP A 322 -19.11 17.18 31.03
C ASP A 322 -18.01 16.25 30.50
N PRO A 323 -18.20 14.91 30.48
CA PRO A 323 -17.26 13.96 29.88
C PRO A 323 -16.99 14.17 28.37
N LEU A 324 -17.92 14.80 27.65
CA LEU A 324 -17.83 14.97 26.20
C LEU A 324 -16.58 15.74 25.74
N PRO A 325 -16.26 16.95 26.25
CA PRO A 325 -15.00 17.66 25.99
C PRO A 325 -13.74 16.80 26.18
N PHE A 326 -13.69 16.00 27.24
CA PHE A 326 -12.53 15.15 27.56
C PHE A 326 -12.41 13.97 26.60
N LEU A 327 -13.53 13.36 26.21
CA LEU A 327 -13.55 12.32 25.18
C LEU A 327 -13.12 12.89 23.82
N LEU A 328 -13.54 14.10 23.47
CA LEU A 328 -13.06 14.80 22.26
C LEU A 328 -11.55 15.03 22.32
N ALA A 329 -11.02 15.48 23.46
CA ALA A 329 -9.60 15.67 23.66
C ALA A 329 -8.81 14.36 23.44
N VAL A 330 -9.30 13.24 23.99
CA VAL A 330 -8.72 11.91 23.74
C VAL A 330 -8.77 11.54 22.26
N MET A 331 -9.92 11.72 21.59
CA MET A 331 -10.07 11.36 20.18
C MET A 331 -9.12 12.16 19.26
N PHE A 332 -8.98 13.46 19.50
CA PHE A 332 -8.04 14.29 18.74
C PHE A 332 -6.60 13.92 19.05
N ALA A 333 -6.21 13.84 20.32
CA ALA A 333 -4.86 13.49 20.73
C ALA A 333 -4.39 12.12 20.22
N ALA A 334 -5.29 11.13 20.26
CA ALA A 334 -5.02 9.79 19.74
C ALA A 334 -4.83 9.75 18.21
N SER A 335 -5.16 10.83 17.50
CA SER A 335 -4.99 10.93 16.05
C SER A 335 -3.75 11.74 15.64
N THR A 336 -3.03 12.34 16.58
CA THR A 336 -1.89 13.24 16.31
C THR A 336 -0.54 12.57 16.59
N ALA A 337 -0.33 11.35 16.09
CA ALA A 337 0.95 10.63 16.23
C ALA A 337 1.95 11.06 15.14
N PHE A 338 2.36 12.33 15.13
CA PHE A 338 3.24 12.88 14.10
C PHE A 338 4.73 12.87 14.47
N SER A 339 5.06 12.71 15.75
CA SER A 339 6.43 12.84 16.23
C SER A 339 7.28 11.60 15.97
N THR A 340 6.66 10.45 15.73
CA THR A 340 7.36 9.20 15.46
C THR A 340 6.88 8.51 14.18
N PRO A 341 7.78 7.77 13.49
CA PRO A 341 7.41 6.92 12.37
C PRO A 341 6.73 5.61 12.80
N LEU A 342 6.69 5.32 14.10
CA LEU A 342 6.19 4.06 14.67
C LEU A 342 4.72 4.13 15.06
N GLY A 343 4.19 5.32 15.37
CA GLY A 343 2.81 5.49 15.85
C GLY A 343 1.73 5.03 14.86
N TYR A 344 2.00 5.06 13.54
CA TYR A 344 1.03 4.63 12.54
C TYR A 344 1.65 4.09 11.25
N GLN A 345 0.99 3.09 10.64
CA GLN A 345 1.50 2.36 9.48
C GLN A 345 1.82 3.26 8.27
N THR A 346 1.05 4.34 8.06
CA THR A 346 1.32 5.28 6.96
C THR A 346 2.61 6.08 7.18
N ASN A 347 2.92 6.44 8.43
CA ASN A 347 4.16 7.13 8.76
C ASN A 347 5.37 6.21 8.52
N THR A 348 5.24 4.93 8.88
CA THR A 348 6.27 3.91 8.60
C THR A 348 6.49 3.70 7.10
N MET A 349 5.41 3.72 6.30
CA MET A 349 5.49 3.54 4.84
C MET A 349 6.28 4.68 4.18
N VAL A 350 5.99 5.92 4.54
CA VAL A 350 6.69 7.11 4.02
C VAL A 350 8.12 7.21 4.57
N TYR A 351 8.34 6.80 5.83
CA TYR A 351 9.67 6.75 6.43
C TYR A 351 10.66 5.95 5.57
N ASN A 352 10.26 4.74 5.15
CA ASN A 352 11.10 3.88 4.32
C ASN A 352 11.17 4.33 2.86
N THR A 353 10.03 4.61 2.22
CA THR A 353 9.99 4.90 0.77
C THR A 353 10.43 6.32 0.42
N GLY A 354 10.28 7.27 1.36
CA GLY A 354 10.69 8.67 1.22
C GLY A 354 12.12 8.98 1.67
N GLY A 355 12.84 8.00 2.23
CA GLY A 355 14.23 8.18 2.68
C GLY A 355 14.40 9.11 3.89
N TYR A 356 13.36 9.24 4.72
CA TYR A 356 13.39 10.11 5.91
C TYR A 356 14.18 9.47 7.06
N ARG A 357 14.77 10.31 7.91
CA ARG A 357 15.43 9.89 9.16
C ARG A 357 14.50 10.08 10.35
N PHE A 358 14.71 9.31 11.42
CA PHE A 358 13.87 9.41 12.63
C PHE A 358 13.83 10.84 13.20
N ARG A 359 14.97 11.55 13.12
CA ARG A 359 15.09 12.95 13.54
C ARG A 359 14.17 13.88 12.74
N ASP A 360 13.87 13.58 11.48
CA ASP A 360 13.01 14.43 10.64
C ASP A 360 11.58 14.43 11.16
N PHE A 361 11.08 13.26 11.60
CA PHE A 361 9.78 13.11 12.25
C PHE A 361 9.71 13.87 13.58
N VAL A 362 10.71 13.75 14.44
CA VAL A 362 10.70 14.48 15.72
C VAL A 362 10.80 15.99 15.50
N THR A 363 11.61 16.44 14.55
CA THR A 363 11.86 17.87 14.31
C THR A 363 10.61 18.59 13.79
N ILE A 364 9.80 17.93 12.96
CA ILE A 364 8.60 18.53 12.36
C ILE A 364 7.34 18.16 13.16
N GLY A 365 7.25 16.91 13.60
CA GLY A 365 6.09 16.36 14.29
C GLY A 365 5.92 16.89 15.71
N LEU A 366 7.00 17.08 16.47
CA LEU A 366 6.89 17.56 17.85
C LEU A 366 6.33 19.00 17.93
N PRO A 367 6.82 19.98 17.13
CA PRO A 367 6.19 21.31 17.08
C PRO A 367 4.73 21.26 16.66
N LEU A 368 4.38 20.40 15.69
CA LEU A 368 3.01 20.24 15.22
C LEU A 368 2.09 19.66 16.31
N ASN A 369 2.55 18.64 17.04
CA ASN A 369 1.81 18.06 18.17
C ASN A 369 1.58 19.09 19.27
N VAL A 370 2.59 19.89 19.60
CA VAL A 370 2.46 20.97 20.60
C VAL A 370 1.46 22.03 20.13
N ALA A 371 1.51 22.44 18.86
CA ALA A 371 0.56 23.39 18.31
C ALA A 371 -0.89 22.86 18.37
N LEU A 372 -1.10 21.59 18.01
CA LEU A 372 -2.41 20.94 18.08
C LEU A 372 -2.90 20.75 19.51
N TRP A 373 -2.00 20.46 20.45
CA TRP A 373 -2.33 20.38 21.87
C TRP A 373 -2.83 21.72 22.43
N ILE A 374 -2.13 22.82 22.12
CA ILE A 374 -2.55 24.16 22.52
C ILE A 374 -3.89 24.50 21.88
N LEU A 375 -4.03 24.24 20.58
CA LEU A 375 -5.26 24.51 19.84
C LEU A 375 -6.45 23.72 20.41
N ALA A 376 -6.28 22.43 20.69
CA ALA A 376 -7.31 21.60 21.28
C ALA A 376 -7.69 22.07 22.69
N THR A 377 -6.69 22.44 23.51
CA THR A 377 -6.92 22.98 24.86
C THR A 377 -7.76 24.26 24.84
N VAL A 378 -7.64 25.09 23.80
CA VAL A 378 -8.41 26.34 23.66
C VAL A 378 -9.75 26.13 22.95
N CYS A 379 -9.75 25.41 21.83
CA CYS A 379 -10.93 25.28 20.97
C CYS A 379 -11.98 24.31 21.51
N ILE A 380 -11.58 23.23 22.18
CA ILE A 380 -12.55 22.25 22.69
C ILE A 380 -13.49 22.91 23.71
N PRO A 381 -13.00 23.63 24.75
CA PRO A 381 -13.87 24.31 25.71
C PRO A 381 -14.73 25.44 25.10
N LEU A 382 -14.27 26.07 24.02
CA LEU A 382 -15.02 27.13 23.33
C LEU A 382 -16.25 26.59 22.59
N ILE A 383 -16.17 25.35 22.08
CA ILE A 383 -17.25 24.72 21.31
C ILE A 383 -18.10 23.81 22.21
N TRP A 384 -17.45 23.10 23.13
CA TRP A 384 -18.08 22.24 24.14
C TRP A 384 -17.68 22.72 25.53
N PRO A 385 -18.54 23.50 26.20
CA PRO A 385 -18.23 24.04 27.52
C PRO A 385 -17.92 22.92 28.51
N LEU A 386 -16.89 23.17 29.33
CA LEU A 386 -16.41 22.29 30.38
C LEU A 386 -17.38 22.24 31.56
#